data_AF-T1JJ11-F1
#
_entry.id   AF-T1JJ11-F1
#
_cell.length_a   1.000
_cell.length_b   1.000
_cell.length_c   1.000
_cell.angle_alpha   90.00
_cell.angle_beta   90.00
_cell.angle_gamma   90.00
#
_symmetry.space_group_name_H-M   'P 1'
#
loop_
_entity.id
_entity.type
_entity.pdbx_description
1 polymer ?
#
loop_
_entity_poly.entity_id
_entity_poly.type
_entity_poly.pdbx_seq_one_letter_code
_entity_poly.pdbx_strand_id
1 'polypeptide(L)'
;MRFVQLQNRKKAPLEAVIYYKCGPNFVAKRKGVFEFMLKQQSFTFWFRFWLTFSCYPVYTEISVIQKRWPRLTAHLALNIYRHFLQVPVSARQKFCMNLISALNETSSDTVENLREKSTKEVFECFRKKLHEYWKMAFAIALCDVFFKWLLSSDMHDKSQTYWLIPQQYLSPDYKPSIIEEFLTDEWKDKLFKLLGVDEKKIPWYREITDINRQLRPINVVKSSRADRSAYIKYIKLITKVIVKQKKKFKKQKIHNKKYKFLNPIIFIIGLKKSKLK
;
A
#
# COMPACT_ATOMS: atom_id res chain seq x y z
N MET A 1 19.43 -6.53 18.12
CA MET A 1 18.23 -6.20 17.29
C MET A 1 18.27 -7.14 16.10
N ARG A 2 17.15 -7.79 15.76
CA ARG A 2 17.11 -8.71 14.61
C ARG A 2 16.94 -7.93 13.30
N PHE A 3 17.64 -8.36 12.27
CA PHE A 3 17.73 -7.63 11.00
C PHE A 3 16.78 -8.21 9.95
N VAL A 4 15.82 -7.39 9.52
CA VAL A 4 14.95 -7.75 8.40
C VAL A 4 15.43 -7.06 7.15
N GLN A 5 15.86 -7.85 6.17
CA GLN A 5 16.10 -7.34 4.82
C GLN A 5 14.78 -6.89 4.19
N LEU A 6 14.66 -5.58 3.97
CA LEU A 6 13.60 -4.97 3.17
C LEU A 6 13.93 -5.02 1.67
N GLN A 7 15.21 -5.22 1.35
CA GLN A 7 15.73 -5.43 -0.01
C GLN A 7 15.44 -6.85 -0.52
N ASN A 8 15.54 -7.02 -1.84
CA ASN A 8 15.68 -8.32 -2.51
C ASN A 8 14.54 -9.32 -2.24
N ARG A 9 13.32 -8.92 -2.59
CA ARG A 9 12.17 -9.80 -2.54
C ARG A 9 12.22 -10.79 -3.70
N LYS A 10 12.69 -12.03 -3.45
CA LYS A 10 12.54 -13.16 -4.40
C LYS A 10 11.07 -13.41 -4.78
N LYS A 11 10.13 -13.06 -3.89
CA LYS A 11 8.68 -13.20 -4.04
C LYS A 11 7.98 -11.93 -3.55
N ALA A 12 6.89 -11.54 -4.21
CA ALA A 12 6.05 -10.47 -3.70
C ALA A 12 5.47 -10.87 -2.31
N PRO A 13 5.19 -9.94 -1.38
CA PRO A 13 4.79 -10.32 -0.02
C PRO A 13 3.55 -11.21 0.07
N LEU A 14 2.58 -11.07 -0.85
CA LEU A 14 1.43 -11.98 -0.91
C LEU A 14 1.85 -13.40 -1.29
N GLU A 15 2.74 -13.55 -2.27
CA GLU A 15 3.29 -14.85 -2.67
C GLU A 15 4.12 -15.46 -1.55
N ALA A 16 4.91 -14.65 -0.84
CA ALA A 16 5.67 -15.09 0.33
C ALA A 16 4.73 -15.58 1.44
N VAL A 17 3.67 -14.82 1.75
CA VAL A 17 2.68 -15.21 2.75
C VAL A 17 1.97 -16.51 2.40
N ILE A 18 1.58 -16.70 1.14
CA ILE A 18 0.96 -17.95 0.68
C ILE A 18 1.95 -19.11 0.77
N TYR A 19 3.17 -18.92 0.27
CA TYR A 19 4.18 -19.96 0.18
C TYR A 19 4.67 -20.42 1.55
N TYR A 20 5.03 -19.49 2.43
CA TYR A 20 5.53 -19.78 3.78
C TYR A 20 4.42 -19.97 4.82
N LYS A 21 3.14 -19.84 4.42
CA LYS A 21 1.97 -19.92 5.30
C LYS A 21 2.06 -18.97 6.50
N CYS A 22 2.69 -17.81 6.31
CA CYS A 22 2.97 -16.83 7.37
C CYS A 22 1.96 -15.67 7.40
N GLY A 23 0.70 -15.93 7.03
CA GLY A 23 -0.35 -14.91 6.92
C GLY A 23 -0.97 -14.45 8.25
N PRO A 24 -2.13 -13.77 8.20
CA PRO A 24 -2.77 -13.16 9.37
C PRO A 24 -3.02 -14.14 10.53
N ASN A 25 -3.46 -15.36 10.26
CA ASN A 25 -3.62 -16.41 11.28
C ASN A 25 -2.29 -16.80 11.95
N PHE A 26 -1.18 -16.81 11.20
CA PHE A 26 0.15 -17.10 11.74
C PHE A 26 0.60 -16.00 12.72
N VAL A 27 0.32 -14.73 12.38
CA VAL A 27 0.59 -13.56 13.22
C VAL A 27 -0.30 -13.55 14.46
N ALA A 28 -1.60 -13.80 14.30
CA ALA A 28 -2.58 -13.79 15.40
C ALA A 28 -2.20 -14.80 16.50
N LYS A 29 -1.76 -16.01 16.12
CA LYS A 29 -1.26 -17.03 17.06
C LYS A 29 0.06 -16.65 17.76
N ARG A 30 0.74 -15.58 17.31
CA ARG A 30 2.02 -15.10 17.82
C ARG A 30 1.95 -13.61 18.19
N LYS A 31 0.77 -13.13 18.61
CA LYS A 31 0.50 -11.72 18.90
C LYS A 31 1.58 -11.06 19.75
N GLY A 32 1.94 -11.64 20.90
CA GLY A 32 2.94 -11.05 21.80
C GLY A 32 4.32 -10.89 21.15
N VAL A 33 4.73 -11.85 20.33
CA VAL A 33 6.02 -11.82 19.62
C VAL A 33 5.98 -10.78 18.47
N PHE A 34 4.84 -10.66 17.79
CA PHE A 34 4.62 -9.63 16.79
C PHE A 34 4.63 -8.22 17.38
N GLU A 35 3.94 -8.01 18.50
CA GLU A 35 3.93 -6.75 19.23
C GLU A 35 5.34 -6.38 19.74
N PHE A 36 6.11 -7.38 20.18
CA PHE A 36 7.51 -7.20 20.55
C PHE A 36 8.37 -6.74 19.37
N MET A 37 8.22 -7.35 18.18
CA MET A 37 8.90 -6.88 16.96
C MET A 37 8.59 -5.41 16.68
N LEU A 38 7.30 -5.01 16.76
CA LEU A 38 6.87 -3.63 16.52
C LEU A 38 7.55 -2.62 17.46
N LYS A 39 7.81 -3.04 18.71
CA LYS A 39 8.52 -2.25 19.72
C LYS A 39 10.04 -2.26 19.50
N GLN A 40 10.61 -3.40 19.14
CA GLN A 40 12.06 -3.57 19.04
C GLN A 40 12.66 -2.80 17.86
N GLN A 41 11.95 -2.71 16.74
CA GLN A 41 12.45 -2.06 15.53
C GLN A 41 12.40 -0.52 15.65
N SER A 42 13.43 0.15 15.10
CA SER A 42 13.57 1.59 15.16
C SER A 42 12.53 2.34 14.31
N PHE A 43 12.34 3.63 14.60
CA PHE A 43 11.53 4.51 13.77
C PHE A 43 12.02 4.52 12.30
N THR A 44 13.33 4.64 12.09
CA THR A 44 13.94 4.64 10.75
C THR A 44 13.64 3.36 9.98
N PHE A 45 13.64 2.20 10.65
CA PHE A 45 13.25 0.94 10.04
C PHE A 45 11.80 0.99 9.55
N TRP A 46 10.86 1.42 10.41
CA TRP A 46 9.45 1.48 10.04
C TRP A 46 9.16 2.52 8.96
N PHE A 47 9.86 3.66 8.98
CA PHE A 47 9.79 4.67 7.92
C PHE A 47 10.19 4.07 6.57
N ARG A 48 11.34 3.39 6.52
CA ARG A 48 11.84 2.73 5.31
C ARG A 48 10.93 1.62 4.83
N PHE A 49 10.35 0.84 5.74
CA PHE A 49 9.34 -0.17 5.42
C PHE A 49 8.10 0.46 4.77
N TRP A 50 7.53 1.50 5.37
CA TRP A 50 6.36 2.20 4.84
C TRP A 50 6.65 2.83 3.47
N LEU A 51 7.83 3.46 3.30
CA LEU A 51 8.22 4.06 2.03
C LEU A 51 8.36 2.99 0.93
N THR A 52 9.00 1.87 1.26
CA THR A 52 9.11 0.71 0.34
C THR A 52 7.75 0.19 -0.07
N PHE A 53 6.83 0.02 0.89
CA PHE A 53 5.46 -0.40 0.60
C PHE A 53 4.73 0.60 -0.31
N SER A 54 4.95 1.89 -0.10
CA SER A 54 4.31 2.96 -0.87
C SER A 54 4.84 3.04 -2.31
N CYS A 55 6.13 2.77 -2.55
CA CYS A 55 6.71 2.75 -3.89
C CYS A 55 6.48 1.41 -4.62
N TYR A 56 6.52 0.30 -3.87
CA TYR A 56 6.46 -1.06 -4.40
C TYR A 56 5.40 -1.87 -3.63
N PRO A 57 4.11 -1.67 -3.96
CA PRO A 57 3.03 -2.35 -3.27
C PRO A 57 3.11 -3.86 -3.52
N VAL A 58 2.52 -4.61 -2.58
CA VAL A 58 2.60 -6.06 -2.47
C VAL A 58 2.03 -6.83 -3.67
N TYR A 59 1.23 -6.17 -4.50
CA TYR A 59 0.36 -6.83 -5.48
C TYR A 59 0.32 -6.04 -6.80
N THR A 60 0.42 -6.74 -7.94
CA THR A 60 0.58 -6.11 -9.27
C THR A 60 -0.58 -5.19 -9.65
N GLU A 61 -1.78 -5.48 -9.17
CA GLU A 61 -2.99 -4.73 -9.45
C GLU A 61 -3.03 -3.42 -8.69
N ILE A 62 -2.45 -3.40 -7.48
CA ILE A 62 -2.28 -2.16 -6.72
C ILE A 62 -1.30 -1.25 -7.46
N SER A 63 -0.24 -1.80 -8.06
CA SER A 63 0.67 -1.03 -8.92
C SER A 63 -0.05 -0.40 -10.12
N VAL A 64 -1.05 -1.09 -10.71
CA VAL A 64 -1.87 -0.52 -11.80
C VAL A 64 -2.71 0.64 -11.29
N ILE A 65 -3.32 0.51 -10.11
CA ILE A 65 -4.11 1.57 -9.48
C ILE A 65 -3.22 2.78 -9.16
N GLN A 66 -2.02 2.54 -8.63
CA GLN A 66 -1.05 3.58 -8.30
C GLN A 66 -0.59 4.36 -9.55
N LYS A 67 -0.31 3.67 -10.65
CA LYS A 67 0.02 4.33 -11.93
C LYS A 67 -1.16 5.15 -12.47
N ARG A 68 -2.40 4.70 -12.24
CA ARG A 68 -3.60 5.34 -12.80
C ARG A 68 -4.15 6.47 -11.93
N TRP A 69 -4.01 6.40 -10.61
CA TRP A 69 -4.46 7.42 -9.65
C TRP A 69 -3.40 7.69 -8.59
N PRO A 70 -2.23 8.23 -8.98
CA PRO A 70 -1.11 8.45 -8.06
C PRO A 70 -1.50 9.30 -6.85
N ARG A 71 -2.34 10.32 -7.07
CA ARG A 71 -2.84 11.20 -5.99
C ARG A 71 -3.68 10.44 -4.96
N LEU A 72 -4.61 9.59 -5.41
CA LEU A 72 -5.46 8.81 -4.53
C LEU A 72 -4.64 7.81 -3.72
N THR A 73 -3.70 7.10 -4.35
CA THR A 73 -2.82 6.16 -3.66
C THR A 73 -1.85 6.84 -2.70
N ALA A 74 -1.37 8.04 -3.04
CA ALA A 74 -0.57 8.86 -2.12
C ALA A 74 -1.36 9.19 -0.85
N HIS A 75 -2.61 9.64 -0.97
CA HIS A 75 -3.45 9.89 0.21
C HIS A 75 -3.67 8.64 1.08
N LEU A 76 -3.81 7.47 0.47
CA LEU A 76 -3.94 6.21 1.21
C LEU A 76 -2.62 5.83 1.91
N ALA A 77 -1.48 6.02 1.25
CA ALA A 77 -0.17 5.83 1.85
C ALA A 77 0.08 6.77 3.04
N LEU A 78 -0.28 8.06 2.90
CA LEU A 78 -0.20 9.05 3.98
C LEU A 78 -1.15 8.74 5.13
N ASN A 79 -2.32 8.15 4.86
CA ASN A 79 -3.22 7.71 5.92
C ASN A 79 -2.55 6.60 6.77
N ILE A 80 -1.92 5.61 6.14
CA ILE A 80 -1.13 4.60 6.85
C ILE A 80 -0.01 5.25 7.64
N TYR A 81 0.75 6.16 7.03
CA TYR A 81 1.84 6.88 7.70
C TYR A 81 1.37 7.51 9.02
N ARG A 82 0.25 8.24 9.00
CA ARG A 82 -0.31 8.90 10.18
C ARG A 82 -0.68 7.92 11.29
N HIS A 83 -1.31 6.79 10.94
CA HIS A 83 -1.76 5.79 11.92
C HIS A 83 -0.69 4.78 12.34
N PHE A 84 0.42 4.70 11.61
CA PHE A 84 1.48 3.73 11.85
C PHE A 84 2.76 4.38 12.40
N LEU A 85 3.24 5.46 11.79
CA LEU A 85 4.52 6.08 12.12
C LEU A 85 4.40 7.23 13.12
N GLN A 86 3.37 8.08 13.00
CA GLN A 86 3.17 9.26 13.85
C GLN A 86 2.45 8.97 15.18
N VAL A 87 2.18 7.71 15.50
CA VAL A 87 1.51 7.33 16.75
C VAL A 87 2.48 6.66 17.73
N PRO A 88 2.18 6.70 19.05
CA PRO A 88 2.90 5.92 20.05
C PRO A 88 2.90 4.41 19.73
N VAL A 89 3.89 3.68 20.26
CA VAL A 89 4.08 2.24 19.98
C VAL A 89 2.83 1.42 20.33
N SER A 90 2.16 1.70 21.43
CA SER A 90 0.93 0.99 21.84
C SER A 90 -0.22 1.19 20.83
N ALA A 91 -0.41 2.42 20.35
CA ALA A 91 -1.40 2.72 19.31
C ALA A 91 -1.03 2.07 17.97
N ARG A 92 0.26 2.03 17.60
CA ARG A 92 0.76 1.31 16.43
C ARG A 92 0.45 -0.19 16.51
N GLN A 93 0.74 -0.82 17.66
CA GLN A 93 0.43 -2.24 17.89
C GLN A 93 -1.06 -2.51 17.72
N LYS A 94 -1.91 -1.69 18.34
CA LYS A 94 -3.38 -1.79 18.19
C LYS A 94 -3.81 -1.63 16.73
N PHE A 95 -3.28 -0.63 16.02
CA PHE A 95 -3.56 -0.42 14.60
C PHE A 95 -3.19 -1.65 13.77
N CYS A 96 -1.97 -2.17 13.91
CA CYS A 96 -1.51 -3.34 13.18
C CYS A 96 -2.35 -4.58 13.49
N MET A 97 -2.66 -4.84 14.77
CA MET A 97 -3.48 -5.98 15.15
C MET A 97 -4.90 -5.88 14.61
N ASN A 98 -5.51 -4.68 14.59
CA ASN A 98 -6.83 -4.48 13.99
C ASN A 98 -6.81 -4.80 12.48
N LEU A 99 -5.74 -4.42 11.77
CA LEU A 99 -5.60 -4.77 10.36
C LEU A 99 -5.47 -6.29 10.14
N ILE A 100 -4.71 -6.97 11.00
CA ILE A 100 -4.53 -8.43 10.95
C ILE A 100 -5.84 -9.16 11.26
N SER A 101 -6.58 -8.72 12.29
CA SER A 101 -7.89 -9.29 12.63
C SER A 101 -8.91 -9.08 11.51
N ALA A 102 -8.97 -7.89 10.92
CA ALA A 102 -9.88 -7.60 9.80
C ALA A 102 -9.65 -8.54 8.60
N LEU A 103 -8.41 -8.98 8.36
CA LEU A 103 -8.09 -9.97 7.33
C LEU A 103 -8.60 -11.39 7.66
N ASN A 104 -8.67 -11.76 8.93
CA ASN A 104 -9.24 -13.04 9.36
C ASN A 104 -10.77 -13.01 9.36
N GLU A 105 -11.34 -11.84 9.68
CA GLU A 105 -12.78 -11.60 9.77
C GLU A 105 -13.42 -11.25 8.42
N THR A 106 -12.65 -11.18 7.33
CA THR A 106 -13.18 -10.83 6.01
C THR A 106 -14.14 -11.94 5.56
N SER A 107 -15.39 -11.81 5.99
CA SER A 107 -16.51 -12.60 5.54
C SER A 107 -16.72 -12.30 4.06
N SER A 108 -17.31 -13.25 3.35
CA SER A 108 -17.69 -13.09 1.96
C SER A 108 -18.80 -12.03 1.87
N ASP A 109 -18.43 -10.74 1.97
CA ASP A 109 -19.33 -9.61 1.78
C ASP A 109 -20.07 -9.83 0.46
N THR A 110 -21.37 -10.03 0.59
CA THR A 110 -22.34 -10.04 -0.50
C THR A 110 -22.10 -8.82 -1.36
N VAL A 111 -21.79 -9.04 -2.63
CA VAL A 111 -21.52 -7.94 -3.55
C VAL A 111 -22.78 -7.09 -3.66
N GLU A 112 -22.81 -5.95 -2.95
CA GLU A 112 -23.94 -5.03 -2.92
C GLU A 112 -24.51 -4.80 -4.33
N ASN A 113 -25.84 -4.76 -4.41
CA ASN A 113 -26.55 -4.47 -5.65
C ASN A 113 -26.31 -3.00 -6.04
N LEU A 114 -25.29 -2.77 -6.85
CA LEU A 114 -24.94 -1.47 -7.43
C LEU A 114 -25.95 -0.97 -8.49
N ARG A 115 -27.12 -1.60 -8.63
CA ARG A 115 -28.02 -1.35 -9.77
C ARG A 115 -28.77 -0.01 -9.70
N GLU A 116 -28.85 0.60 -8.52
CA GLU A 116 -29.63 1.84 -8.30
C GLU A 116 -28.83 2.98 -7.65
N LYS A 117 -27.51 2.82 -7.51
CA LYS A 117 -26.66 3.82 -6.84
C LYS A 117 -26.29 4.96 -7.80
N SER A 118 -26.38 6.20 -7.31
CA SER A 118 -25.88 7.39 -7.97
C SER A 118 -24.36 7.29 -8.22
N THR A 119 -23.85 8.08 -9.17
CA THR A 119 -22.41 8.13 -9.48
C THR A 119 -21.55 8.48 -8.25
N LYS A 120 -22.08 9.33 -7.35
CA LYS A 120 -21.40 9.72 -6.10
C LYS A 120 -21.31 8.55 -5.11
N GLU A 121 -22.37 7.76 -4.98
CA GLU A 121 -22.38 6.59 -4.09
C GLU A 121 -21.49 5.46 -4.62
N VAL A 122 -21.46 5.26 -5.94
CA VAL A 122 -20.51 4.31 -6.56
C VAL A 122 -19.07 4.74 -6.31
N PHE A 123 -18.80 6.04 -6.37
CA PHE A 123 -17.47 6.58 -6.08
C PHE A 123 -17.07 6.36 -4.62
N GLU A 124 -17.93 6.70 -3.67
CA GLU A 124 -17.62 6.48 -2.25
C GLU A 124 -17.47 4.99 -1.92
N CYS A 125 -18.28 4.13 -2.53
CA CYS A 125 -18.11 2.68 -2.42
C CYS A 125 -16.74 2.22 -2.95
N PHE A 126 -16.33 2.73 -4.12
CA PHE A 126 -15.01 2.45 -4.69
C PHE A 126 -13.89 2.94 -3.77
N ARG A 127 -13.95 4.19 -3.30
CA ARG A 127 -12.95 4.79 -2.41
C ARG A 127 -12.82 3.99 -1.11
N LYS A 128 -13.95 3.59 -0.52
CA LYS A 128 -13.99 2.73 0.67
C LYS A 128 -13.33 1.38 0.40
N LYS A 129 -13.72 0.69 -0.67
CA LYS A 129 -13.12 -0.63 -1.02
C LYS A 129 -11.63 -0.51 -1.34
N LEU A 130 -11.21 0.55 -2.03
CA LEU A 130 -9.80 0.80 -2.31
C LEU A 130 -8.99 1.02 -1.02
N HIS A 131 -9.54 1.82 -0.10
CA HIS A 131 -8.90 2.03 1.21
C HIS A 131 -8.73 0.71 1.97
N GLU A 132 -9.77 -0.13 1.98
CA GLU A 132 -9.67 -1.47 2.59
C GLU A 132 -8.63 -2.35 1.89
N TYR A 133 -8.56 -2.36 0.55
CA TYR A 133 -7.50 -3.10 -0.14
C TYR A 133 -6.09 -2.61 0.19
N TRP A 134 -5.91 -1.29 0.33
CA TRP A 134 -4.62 -0.70 0.67
C TRP A 134 -4.19 -1.11 2.08
N LYS A 135 -5.11 -1.09 3.03
CA LYS A 135 -4.91 -1.61 4.39
C LYS A 135 -4.56 -3.11 4.41
N MET A 136 -5.30 -3.91 3.64
CA MET A 136 -5.04 -5.35 3.51
C MET A 136 -3.64 -5.62 2.95
N ALA A 137 -3.24 -4.89 1.90
CA ALA A 137 -1.91 -5.02 1.32
C ALA A 137 -0.80 -4.66 2.32
N PHE A 138 -1.01 -3.61 3.11
CA PHE A 138 -0.08 -3.23 4.17
C PHE A 138 0.03 -4.30 5.25
N ALA A 139 -1.09 -4.86 5.67
CA ALA A 139 -1.14 -5.95 6.65
C ALA A 139 -0.43 -7.23 6.13
N ILE A 140 -0.59 -7.56 4.85
CA ILE A 140 0.16 -8.66 4.21
C ILE A 140 1.66 -8.36 4.21
N ALA A 141 2.07 -7.12 3.92
CA ALA A 141 3.48 -6.72 4.01
C ALA A 141 4.03 -6.86 5.45
N LEU A 142 3.22 -6.54 6.47
CA LEU A 142 3.58 -6.72 7.88
C LEU A 142 3.75 -8.21 8.23
N CYS A 143 2.88 -9.08 7.74
CA CYS A 143 3.00 -10.54 7.91
C CYS A 143 4.34 -11.06 7.36
N ASP A 144 4.70 -10.66 6.13
CA ASP A 144 5.97 -11.02 5.50
C ASP A 144 7.18 -10.50 6.29
N VAL A 145 7.16 -9.24 6.72
CA VAL A 145 8.21 -8.66 7.55
C VAL A 145 8.34 -9.39 8.88
N PHE A 146 7.23 -9.74 9.52
CA PHE A 146 7.24 -10.49 10.77
C PHE A 146 7.85 -11.88 10.61
N PHE A 147 7.47 -12.59 9.55
CA PHE A 147 8.06 -13.89 9.25
C PHE A 147 9.57 -13.80 9.06
N LYS A 148 10.04 -12.82 8.28
CA LYS A 148 11.48 -12.59 8.08
C LYS A 148 12.19 -12.24 9.38
N TRP A 149 11.56 -11.44 10.24
CA TRP A 149 12.10 -11.08 11.55
C TRP A 149 12.23 -12.29 12.49
N LEU A 150 11.33 -13.26 12.39
CA LEU A 150 11.44 -14.51 13.15
C LEU A 150 12.63 -15.38 12.70
N LEU A 151 12.95 -15.35 11.41
CA LEU A 151 14.04 -16.13 10.82
C LEU A 151 15.40 -15.43 10.87
N SER A 152 15.41 -14.11 11.04
CA SER A 152 16.66 -13.35 11.09
C SER A 152 17.42 -13.62 12.38
N SER A 153 18.74 -13.81 12.25
CA SER A 153 19.66 -13.88 13.38
C SER A 153 19.75 -12.54 14.11
N ASP A 154 20.14 -12.61 15.38
CA ASP A 154 20.54 -11.41 16.12
C ASP A 154 21.81 -10.85 15.51
N MET A 155 21.84 -9.54 15.25
CA MET A 155 23.04 -8.90 14.73
C MET A 155 23.94 -8.41 15.86
N HIS A 156 25.23 -8.74 15.74
CA HIS A 156 26.32 -8.19 16.55
C HIS A 156 26.94 -6.93 15.94
N ASP A 157 26.69 -6.64 14.65
CA ASP A 157 27.41 -5.60 13.91
C ASP A 157 26.50 -4.57 13.19
N LYS A 158 26.98 -3.33 13.07
CA LYS A 158 26.17 -2.13 12.74
C LYS A 158 26.07 -1.79 11.24
N SER A 159 26.69 -2.55 10.34
CA SER A 159 27.03 -2.07 8.99
C SER A 159 26.27 -2.68 7.81
N GLN A 160 25.26 -3.55 7.99
CA GLN A 160 24.58 -4.14 6.84
C GLN A 160 23.43 -3.28 6.27
N THR A 161 23.42 -3.14 4.95
CA THR A 161 22.41 -2.45 4.13
C THR A 161 21.09 -3.24 4.14
N TYR A 162 20.20 -3.07 5.14
CA TYR A 162 18.89 -3.77 5.17
C TYR A 162 17.88 -3.21 4.17
N TRP A 163 18.13 -2.00 3.69
CA TRP A 163 17.20 -1.24 2.88
C TRP A 163 17.97 -0.42 1.85
N LEU A 164 17.51 -0.41 0.60
CA LEU A 164 17.98 0.53 -0.41
C LEU A 164 16.89 1.55 -0.62
N ILE A 165 17.31 2.79 -0.78
CA ILE A 165 16.44 3.81 -1.33
C ILE A 165 15.87 3.34 -2.68
N PRO A 166 14.57 3.57 -2.97
CA PRO A 166 14.02 3.33 -4.29
C PRO A 166 14.91 3.97 -5.35
N GLN A 167 15.43 3.18 -6.29
CA GLN A 167 16.39 3.66 -7.29
C GLN A 167 15.84 4.84 -8.10
N GLN A 168 14.52 4.86 -8.30
CA GLN A 168 13.82 5.98 -8.93
C GLN A 168 14.07 7.32 -8.23
N TYR A 169 14.27 7.36 -6.89
CA TYR A 169 14.53 8.61 -6.16
C TYR A 169 15.92 9.20 -6.46
N LEU A 170 16.84 8.39 -6.98
CA LEU A 170 18.19 8.80 -7.34
C LEU A 170 18.25 9.27 -8.81
N SER A 171 17.18 9.08 -9.58
CA SER A 171 17.14 9.49 -10.98
C SER A 171 16.99 11.02 -11.10
N PRO A 172 17.80 11.69 -11.93
CA PRO A 172 17.62 13.11 -12.25
C PRO A 172 16.26 13.43 -12.88
N ASP A 173 15.69 12.49 -13.63
CA ASP A 173 14.39 12.65 -14.30
C ASP A 173 13.19 12.30 -13.41
N TYR A 174 13.43 12.00 -12.13
CA TYR A 174 12.36 11.64 -11.21
C TYR A 174 11.48 12.84 -10.91
N LYS A 175 10.19 12.72 -11.25
CA LYS A 175 9.20 13.74 -10.92
C LYS A 175 8.61 13.48 -9.54
N PRO A 176 8.80 14.37 -8.56
CA PRO A 176 8.20 14.21 -7.25
C PRO A 176 6.67 14.21 -7.32
N SER A 177 6.07 13.51 -6.36
CA SER A 177 4.62 13.42 -6.20
C SER A 177 4.20 13.94 -4.83
N ILE A 178 2.91 13.79 -4.50
CA ILE A 178 2.34 14.14 -3.19
C ILE A 178 3.12 13.49 -2.03
N ILE A 179 3.69 12.29 -2.21
CA ILE A 179 4.48 11.64 -1.16
C ILE A 179 5.78 12.42 -0.91
N GLU A 180 6.52 12.78 -1.96
CA GLU A 180 7.78 13.50 -1.84
C GLU A 180 7.57 14.93 -1.35
N GLU A 181 6.53 15.63 -1.82
CA GLU A 181 6.13 16.93 -1.28
C GLU A 181 5.88 16.85 0.23
N PHE A 182 5.10 15.86 0.67
CA PHE A 182 4.85 15.62 2.08
C PHE A 182 6.13 15.30 2.86
N LEU A 183 7.02 14.45 2.31
CA LEU A 183 8.26 14.07 2.98
C LEU A 183 9.20 15.25 3.18
N THR A 184 9.34 16.10 2.17
CA THR A 184 10.16 17.31 2.25
C THR A 184 9.63 18.27 3.31
N ASP A 185 8.31 18.49 3.35
CA ASP A 185 7.69 19.40 4.33
C ASP A 185 7.76 18.87 5.78
N GLU A 186 7.41 17.59 5.97
CA GLU A 186 7.34 16.95 7.28
C GLU A 186 8.73 16.75 7.91
N TRP A 187 9.71 16.28 7.13
CA TRP A 187 11.00 15.85 7.67
C TRP A 187 12.13 16.83 7.45
N LYS A 188 12.02 17.73 6.45
CA LYS A 188 13.05 18.72 6.11
C LYS A 188 14.42 18.04 6.03
N ASP A 189 15.43 18.62 6.68
CA ASP A 189 16.81 18.13 6.68
C ASP A 189 16.98 16.73 7.32
N LYS A 190 16.02 16.28 8.15
CA LYS A 190 16.06 14.93 8.74
C LYS A 190 15.73 13.84 7.71
N LEU A 191 15.15 14.20 6.56
CA LEU A 191 14.77 13.27 5.51
C LEU A 191 15.98 12.47 4.99
N PHE A 192 17.12 13.12 4.79
CA PHE A 192 18.35 12.49 4.30
C PHE A 192 18.87 11.41 5.24
N LYS A 193 18.81 11.66 6.55
CA LYS A 193 19.16 10.67 7.58
C LYS A 193 18.22 9.47 7.54
N LEU A 194 16.91 9.71 7.35
CA LEU A 194 15.92 8.64 7.22
C LEU A 194 16.14 7.82 5.95
N LEU A 195 16.45 8.47 4.83
CA LEU A 195 16.77 7.84 3.55
C LEU A 195 18.19 7.26 3.51
N GLY A 196 19.05 7.55 4.49
CA GLY A 196 20.42 7.02 4.52
C GLY A 196 21.24 7.39 3.29
N VAL A 197 21.01 8.57 2.72
CA VAL A 197 21.74 9.07 1.56
C VAL A 197 22.09 10.54 1.77
N ASP A 198 23.14 10.98 1.10
CA ASP A 198 23.53 12.39 1.08
C ASP A 198 22.50 13.22 0.30
N GLU A 199 22.28 14.47 0.73
CA GLU A 199 21.35 15.40 0.07
C GLU A 199 21.63 15.54 -1.43
N LYS A 200 22.91 15.59 -1.82
CA LYS A 200 23.34 15.75 -3.22
C LYS A 200 22.87 14.60 -4.13
N LYS A 201 22.48 13.45 -3.57
CA LYS A 201 22.02 12.26 -4.31
C LYS A 201 20.50 12.24 -4.53
N ILE A 202 19.77 13.24 -4.06
CA ILE A 202 18.31 13.33 -4.20
C ILE A 202 17.95 14.60 -5.01
N PRO A 203 17.94 14.53 -6.35
CA PRO A 203 17.74 15.70 -7.21
C PRO A 203 16.40 16.40 -6.97
N TRP A 204 15.32 15.62 -6.81
CA TRP A 204 13.97 16.13 -6.65
C TRP A 204 13.74 16.91 -5.35
N TYR A 205 14.58 16.74 -4.32
CA TYR A 205 14.41 17.48 -3.06
C TYR A 205 14.61 18.98 -3.28
N ARG A 206 15.65 19.35 -4.05
CA ARG A 206 15.97 20.74 -4.38
C ARG A 206 14.86 21.38 -5.20
N GLU A 207 14.36 20.66 -6.22
CA GLU A 207 13.25 21.10 -7.05
C GLU A 207 12.03 21.48 -6.20
N ILE A 208 11.63 20.63 -5.25
CA ILE A 208 10.52 20.93 -4.33
C ILE A 208 10.82 22.13 -3.44
N THR A 209 12.01 22.19 -2.83
CA THR A 209 12.34 23.28 -1.90
C THR A 209 12.46 24.63 -2.60
N ASP A 210 12.93 24.67 -3.84
CA ASP A 210 13.03 25.89 -4.63
C ASP A 210 11.65 26.36 -5.08
N ILE A 211 10.78 25.45 -5.51
CA ILE A 211 9.36 25.75 -5.81
C ILE A 211 8.63 26.28 -4.56
N ASN A 212 8.79 25.63 -3.41
CA ASN A 212 8.14 26.04 -2.16
C ASN A 212 8.67 27.37 -1.60
N ARG A 213 9.92 27.74 -1.91
CA ARG A 213 10.46 29.07 -1.61
C ARG A 213 9.83 30.16 -2.48
N GLN A 214 9.52 29.83 -3.74
CA GLN A 214 8.86 30.74 -4.68
C GLN A 214 7.34 30.83 -4.44
N LEU A 215 6.71 29.81 -3.86
CA LEU A 215 5.27 29.73 -3.62
C LEU A 215 4.94 29.63 -2.12
N ARG A 216 4.66 30.76 -1.45
CA ARG A 216 3.86 30.78 -0.20
C ARG A 216 2.46 31.35 -0.46
N PRO A 217 1.44 30.91 0.30
CA PRO A 217 0.66 29.71 0.05
C PRO A 217 -0.47 29.95 -0.97
N ILE A 218 -0.54 29.15 -2.03
CA ILE A 218 -1.77 29.04 -2.83
C ILE A 218 -2.55 27.82 -2.35
N ASN A 219 -3.75 28.12 -1.88
CA ASN A 219 -4.82 27.21 -1.49
C ASN A 219 -4.82 25.84 -2.17
N VAL A 220 -4.93 24.83 -1.31
CA VAL A 220 -5.41 23.47 -1.55
C VAL A 220 -6.03 23.26 -2.94
N VAL A 221 -5.33 22.47 -3.76
CA VAL A 221 -5.72 22.05 -5.11
C VAL A 221 -7.15 21.51 -5.11
N LYS A 222 -8.09 22.29 -5.66
CA LYS A 222 -9.41 21.80 -6.08
C LYS A 222 -9.20 20.89 -7.30
N SER A 223 -9.64 19.64 -7.20
CA SER A 223 -9.58 18.67 -8.32
C SER A 223 -10.18 19.27 -9.60
N SER A 224 -9.48 19.18 -10.72
CA SER A 224 -9.92 19.75 -12.00
C SER A 224 -11.22 19.09 -12.50
N ARG A 225 -12.05 19.83 -13.25
CA ARG A 225 -13.24 19.29 -13.94
C ARG A 225 -12.86 18.23 -14.99
N ALA A 226 -11.67 18.32 -15.59
CA ALA A 226 -11.15 17.36 -16.55
C ALA A 226 -10.91 15.98 -15.92
N ASP A 227 -10.39 15.95 -14.68
CA ASP A 227 -10.24 14.72 -13.91
C ASP A 227 -11.60 14.04 -13.71
N ARG A 228 -12.66 14.80 -13.34
CA ARG A 228 -14.02 14.26 -13.13
C ARG A 228 -14.62 13.59 -14.37
N SER A 229 -14.38 14.10 -15.58
CA SER A 229 -14.98 13.55 -16.82
C SER A 229 -14.32 12.22 -17.22
N ALA A 230 -12.98 12.17 -17.24
CA ALA A 230 -12.24 10.93 -17.45
C ALA A 230 -12.56 9.88 -16.37
N TYR A 231 -12.82 10.36 -15.15
CA TYR A 231 -13.19 9.58 -13.99
C TYR A 231 -14.59 8.94 -14.09
N ILE A 232 -15.60 9.69 -14.51
CA ILE A 232 -16.97 9.18 -14.73
C ILE A 232 -17.01 8.16 -15.87
N LYS A 233 -16.31 8.44 -16.98
CA LYS A 233 -16.20 7.51 -18.12
C LYS A 233 -15.59 6.17 -17.70
N TYR A 234 -14.67 6.21 -16.74
CA TYR A 234 -14.02 5.04 -16.19
C TYR A 234 -14.86 4.28 -15.14
N ILE A 235 -15.61 4.97 -14.27
CA ILE A 235 -16.58 4.32 -13.39
C ILE A 235 -17.58 3.51 -14.21
N LYS A 236 -18.10 4.08 -15.32
CA LYS A 236 -18.97 3.35 -16.24
C LYS A 236 -18.30 2.10 -16.83
N LEU A 237 -17.00 2.16 -17.11
CA LEU A 237 -16.22 1.02 -17.61
C LEU A 237 -16.04 -0.06 -16.55
N ILE A 238 -15.61 0.30 -15.33
CA ILE A 238 -15.50 -0.64 -14.21
C ILE A 238 -16.86 -1.28 -13.96
N THR A 239 -17.93 -0.50 -13.78
CA THR A 239 -19.27 -1.03 -13.49
C THR A 239 -19.75 -2.00 -14.57
N LYS A 240 -19.50 -1.71 -15.86
CA LYS A 240 -19.80 -2.66 -16.96
C LYS A 240 -19.01 -3.96 -16.85
N VAL A 241 -17.73 -3.90 -16.52
CA VAL A 241 -16.88 -5.10 -16.38
C VAL A 241 -17.28 -5.92 -15.15
N ILE A 242 -17.56 -5.26 -14.03
CA ILE A 242 -18.13 -5.86 -12.81
C ILE A 242 -19.41 -6.64 -13.13
N VAL A 243 -20.34 -6.03 -13.85
CA VAL A 243 -21.63 -6.64 -14.22
C VAL A 243 -21.42 -7.83 -15.16
N LYS A 244 -20.52 -7.72 -16.15
CA LYS A 244 -20.21 -8.79 -17.12
C LYS A 244 -19.53 -9.99 -16.44
N GLN A 245 -18.62 -9.74 -15.49
CA GLN A 245 -17.95 -10.80 -14.75
C GLN A 245 -18.87 -11.47 -13.72
N LYS A 246 -19.76 -10.72 -13.03
CA LYS A 246 -20.82 -11.31 -12.19
C LYS A 246 -21.69 -12.31 -12.96
N LYS A 247 -22.05 -12.00 -14.21
CA LYS A 247 -22.80 -12.92 -15.08
C LYS A 247 -21.99 -14.19 -15.41
N LYS A 248 -20.68 -14.08 -15.66
CA LYS A 248 -19.79 -15.24 -15.86
C LYS A 248 -19.61 -16.08 -14.57
N PHE A 249 -19.45 -15.44 -13.42
CA PHE A 249 -19.31 -16.13 -12.14
C PHE A 249 -20.58 -16.84 -11.67
N LYS A 250 -21.77 -16.28 -11.92
CA LYS A 250 -23.04 -17.00 -11.70
C LYS A 250 -23.12 -18.29 -12.53
N LYS A 251 -22.57 -18.29 -13.75
CA LYS A 251 -22.48 -19.49 -14.59
C LYS A 251 -21.41 -20.49 -14.09
N GLN A 252 -20.30 -20.02 -13.51
CA GLN A 252 -19.21 -20.88 -13.02
C GLN A 252 -19.38 -21.41 -11.58
N LYS A 253 -20.16 -20.75 -10.72
CA LYS A 253 -20.49 -21.23 -9.36
C LYS A 253 -21.25 -22.57 -9.37
N ILE A 254 -21.82 -22.96 -10.51
CA ILE A 254 -22.43 -24.27 -10.74
C ILE A 254 -21.37 -25.39 -10.79
N HIS A 255 -20.06 -25.08 -10.93
CA HIS A 255 -19.03 -26.09 -11.17
C HIS A 255 -17.79 -26.12 -10.26
N ASN A 256 -17.55 -25.19 -9.33
CA ASN A 256 -16.34 -25.31 -8.48
C ASN A 256 -16.46 -24.68 -7.08
N LYS A 257 -16.47 -25.54 -6.03
CA LYS A 257 -16.59 -25.17 -4.60
C LYS A 257 -15.25 -24.86 -3.89
N LYS A 258 -14.09 -24.86 -4.56
CA LYS A 258 -12.78 -24.96 -3.87
C LYS A 258 -11.95 -23.67 -3.66
N TYR A 259 -12.37 -22.46 -4.03
CA TYR A 259 -11.56 -21.25 -3.81
C TYR A 259 -12.32 -20.14 -3.07
N LYS A 260 -12.21 -20.10 -1.73
CA LYS A 260 -12.90 -19.12 -0.87
C LYS A 260 -12.13 -17.81 -0.63
N PHE A 261 -10.83 -17.74 -0.94
CA PHE A 261 -9.96 -16.60 -0.54
C PHE A 261 -9.66 -15.56 -1.65
N LEU A 262 -10.15 -15.72 -2.89
CA LEU A 262 -9.71 -14.91 -4.05
C LEU A 262 -10.78 -13.96 -4.63
N ASN A 263 -11.96 -13.88 -4.02
CA ASN A 263 -13.15 -13.30 -4.67
C ASN A 263 -13.08 -11.80 -5.03
N PRO A 264 -12.40 -10.91 -4.28
CA PRO A 264 -12.27 -9.51 -4.69
C PRO A 264 -11.06 -9.26 -5.62
N ILE A 265 -10.08 -10.17 -5.61
CA ILE A 265 -8.86 -10.08 -6.42
C ILE A 265 -9.16 -10.49 -7.88
N ILE A 266 -9.97 -11.53 -8.08
CA ILE A 266 -10.39 -11.96 -9.43
C ILE A 266 -11.24 -10.89 -10.14
N PHE A 267 -11.92 -10.04 -9.37
CA PHE A 267 -12.70 -8.92 -9.86
C PHE A 267 -11.85 -7.86 -10.58
N ILE A 268 -10.61 -7.63 -10.10
CA ILE A 268 -9.65 -6.72 -10.74
C ILE A 268 -8.91 -7.45 -11.88
N ILE A 269 -8.59 -8.74 -11.72
CA ILE A 269 -7.99 -9.59 -12.76
C ILE A 269 -8.86 -9.70 -14.02
N GLY A 270 -10.19 -9.71 -13.86
CA GLY A 270 -11.17 -9.80 -14.96
C GLY A 270 -11.16 -8.63 -15.95
N LEU A 271 -10.49 -7.51 -15.63
CA LEU A 271 -10.30 -6.34 -16.50
C LEU A 271 -9.17 -6.54 -17.53
N LYS A 272 -8.19 -7.40 -17.27
CA LYS A 272 -7.02 -7.62 -18.15
C LYS A 272 -7.34 -8.50 -19.37
N LYS A 273 -8.28 -9.45 -19.25
CA LYS A 273 -8.65 -10.37 -20.35
C LYS A 273 -9.63 -9.81 -21.39
N SER A 274 -10.15 -8.59 -21.23
CA SER A 274 -11.11 -8.00 -22.19
C SER A 274 -10.53 -6.87 -23.04
N LYS A 275 -9.20 -6.70 -23.08
CA LYS A 275 -8.51 -5.70 -23.91
C LYS A 275 -7.25 -6.23 -24.64
N LEU A 276 -7.12 -7.55 -24.75
CA LEU A 276 -6.10 -8.22 -25.57
C LEU A 276 -6.75 -9.17 -26.60
N LYS A 277 -7.87 -8.70 -27.18
CA LYS A 277 -8.42 -9.15 -28.45
C LYS A 277 -8.95 -7.92 -29.17
#